data_AF-A0A1F8RA82-F1
#
_entry.id   AF-A0A1F8RA82-F1
#
_cell.length_a   1.000
_cell.length_b   1.000
_cell.length_c   1.000
_cell.angle_alpha   90.00
_cell.angle_beta   90.00
_cell.angle_gamma   90.00
#
_symmetry.space_group_name_H-M   'P 1'
#
loop_
_entity.id
_entity.type
_entity.pdbx_description
1 polymer ?
#
loop_
_entity_poly.entity_id
_entity_poly.type
_entity_poly.pdbx_seq_one_letter_code
_entity_poly.pdbx_strand_id
1 'polypeptide(L)'
;MANIPLHLIVLNATGQDLQPCRVCSQCSTALEPDMDLSIENLMRMILLDDGEVLESQTLWSGRVLSRAPHLCPMGLNLEEVFLALREEGWRRGVVETII
;
A
#
# COMPACT_ATOMS: atom_id res chain seq x y z
N MET A 1 18.66 -13.91 3.06
CA MET A 1 17.46 -14.13 2.22
C MET A 1 17.15 -12.79 1.59
N ALA A 2 17.24 -12.68 0.26
CA ALA A 2 16.85 -11.44 -0.41
C ALA A 2 15.32 -11.32 -0.30
N ASN A 3 14.83 -10.21 0.26
CA ASN A 3 13.40 -9.96 0.32
C ASN A 3 12.91 -9.62 -1.09
N ILE A 4 11.76 -10.17 -1.49
CA ILE A 4 11.18 -9.84 -2.80
C ILE A 4 10.71 -8.38 -2.75
N PRO A 5 10.97 -7.58 -3.80
CA PRO A 5 10.50 -6.21 -3.85
C PRO A 5 8.97 -6.08 -3.73
N LEU A 6 8.50 -5.08 -3.01
CA LEU A 6 7.06 -4.87 -2.72
C LEU A 6 6.20 -4.75 -3.98
N HIS A 7 6.68 -4.04 -5.01
CA HIS A 7 5.94 -3.93 -6.27
C HIS A 7 5.82 -5.28 -7.00
N LEU A 8 6.80 -6.18 -6.87
CA LEU A 8 6.72 -7.54 -7.43
C LEU A 8 5.78 -8.44 -6.62
N ILE A 9 5.70 -8.23 -5.31
CA ILE A 9 4.71 -8.93 -4.47
C ILE A 9 3.30 -8.56 -4.91
N VAL A 10 3.03 -7.27 -5.11
CA VAL A 10 1.75 -6.79 -5.61
C VAL A 10 1.46 -7.39 -7.00
N LEU A 11 2.41 -7.30 -7.93
CA LEU A 11 2.26 -7.88 -9.26
C LEU A 11 1.92 -9.38 -9.21
N ASN A 12 2.61 -10.16 -8.38
CA ASN A 12 2.39 -11.60 -8.27
C ASN A 12 1.07 -11.95 -7.60
N ALA A 13 0.62 -11.16 -6.62
CA ALA A 13 -0.60 -11.42 -5.87
C ALA A 13 -1.86 -10.96 -6.59
N THR A 14 -1.80 -9.85 -7.34
CA THR A 14 -2.99 -9.20 -7.92
C THR A 14 -2.96 -9.13 -9.45
N GLY A 15 -1.81 -9.37 -10.08
CA GLY A 15 -1.61 -9.13 -11.51
C GLY A 15 -1.46 -7.63 -11.87
N GLN A 16 -1.47 -6.72 -10.89
CA GLN A 16 -1.34 -5.29 -11.14
C GLN A 16 0.12 -4.85 -11.17
N ASP A 17 0.55 -4.30 -12.30
CA ASP A 17 1.81 -3.57 -12.40
C ASP A 17 1.63 -2.16 -11.81
N LEU A 18 2.48 -1.81 -10.84
CA LEU A 18 2.49 -0.48 -10.21
C LEU A 18 3.32 0.55 -10.96
N GLN A 19 4.11 0.17 -11.98
CA GLN A 19 4.91 1.11 -12.78
C GLN A 19 4.12 2.27 -13.42
N PRO A 20 2.83 2.12 -13.79
CA PRO A 20 2.01 3.24 -14.26
C PRO A 20 1.72 4.31 -13.18
N CYS A 21 1.95 4.03 -11.89
CA CYS A 21 1.76 4.99 -10.82
C CYS A 21 2.73 6.17 -10.98
N ARG A 22 2.18 7.36 -11.18
CA ARG A 22 2.96 8.60 -11.35
C ARG A 22 3.16 9.39 -10.06
N VAL A 23 2.74 8.83 -8.92
CA VAL A 23 2.81 9.52 -7.61
C VAL A 23 2.17 10.91 -7.70
N CYS A 24 1.02 11.00 -8.38
CA CYS A 24 0.40 12.25 -8.83
C CYS A 24 -0.46 12.97 -7.78
N SER A 25 -0.42 12.51 -6.53
CA SER A 25 -1.21 13.04 -5.41
C SER A 25 -2.74 12.89 -5.50
N GLN A 26 -3.31 12.53 -6.66
CA GLN A 26 -4.78 12.53 -6.84
C GLN A 26 -5.53 11.49 -6.00
N CYS A 27 -4.87 10.40 -5.62
CA CYS A 27 -5.44 9.43 -4.69
C CYS A 27 -5.34 9.87 -3.21
N SER A 28 -4.58 10.93 -2.91
CA SER A 28 -4.42 11.41 -1.54
C SER A 28 -5.54 12.34 -1.13
N THR A 29 -5.88 12.27 0.14
CA THR A 29 -6.77 13.20 0.82
C THR A 29 -6.02 13.84 1.99
N ALA A 30 -6.67 14.77 2.71
CA ALA A 30 -6.10 15.27 3.96
C ALA A 30 -5.83 14.10 4.93
N LEU A 31 -4.72 14.15 5.66
CA LEU A 31 -4.40 13.13 6.65
C LEU A 31 -5.50 13.09 7.72
N GLU A 32 -6.04 11.90 7.96
CA GLU A 32 -6.96 11.62 9.06
C GLU A 32 -6.18 11.06 10.28
N PRO A 33 -6.77 11.04 11.49
CA PRO A 33 -6.06 10.61 12.71
C PRO A 33 -5.52 9.16 12.71
N ASP A 34 -5.97 8.31 11.80
CA ASP A 34 -5.51 6.93 11.61
C ASP A 34 -4.49 6.79 10.46
N MET A 35 -3.96 7.91 9.97
CA MET A 35 -3.00 7.95 8.89
C MET A 35 -1.70 8.59 9.37
N ASP A 36 -0.60 7.88 9.20
CA ASP A 36 0.77 8.36 9.38
C ASP A 36 1.39 8.84 8.06
N LEU A 37 0.88 8.33 6.93
CA LEU A 37 1.30 8.66 5.57
C LEU A 37 0.12 9.06 4.69
N SER A 38 0.34 9.95 3.73
CA SER A 38 -0.62 10.12 2.63
C SER A 38 -0.58 8.88 1.73
N ILE A 39 -1.67 8.61 1.01
CA ILE A 39 -1.70 7.48 0.05
C ILE A 39 -0.63 7.66 -1.05
N GLU A 40 -0.34 8.89 -1.45
CA GLU A 40 0.75 9.19 -2.38
C GLU A 40 2.11 8.77 -1.80
N ASN A 41 2.40 9.15 -0.55
CA ASN A 41 3.67 8.80 0.09
C ASN A 41 3.77 7.28 0.30
N LEU A 42 2.66 6.64 0.68
CA LEU A 42 2.57 5.18 0.76
C LEU A 42 2.93 4.53 -0.58
N MET A 43 2.32 4.99 -1.68
CA MET A 43 2.63 4.49 -3.03
C MET A 43 4.07 4.79 -3.46
N ARG A 44 4.62 5.95 -3.11
CA ARG A 44 6.02 6.30 -3.36
C ARG A 44 6.96 5.31 -2.67
N MET A 45 6.71 5.00 -1.40
CA MET A 45 7.50 4.05 -0.61
C MET A 45 7.44 2.64 -1.18
N ILE A 46 6.26 2.17 -1.60
CA ILE A 46 6.09 0.86 -2.27
C ILE A 46 6.94 0.77 -3.54
N LEU A 47 6.94 1.81 -4.38
CA LEU A 47 7.74 1.85 -5.61
C LEU A 47 9.25 1.89 -5.34
N LEU A 48 9.66 2.48 -4.22
CA LEU A 48 11.05 2.54 -3.77
C LEU A 48 11.49 1.29 -3.00
N ASP A 49 10.61 0.29 -2.88
CA ASP A 49 10.83 -0.93 -2.09
C ASP A 49 11.16 -0.65 -0.61
N ASP A 50 10.57 0.42 -0.07
CA ASP A 50 10.74 0.81 1.32
C ASP A 50 9.84 -0.03 2.22
N GLY A 51 10.48 -0.93 2.97
CA GLY A 51 9.82 -1.91 3.84
C GLY A 51 9.04 -1.30 5.00
N GLU A 52 9.36 -0.07 5.43
CA GLU A 52 8.65 0.62 6.52
C GLU A 52 7.16 0.81 6.19
N VAL A 53 6.79 0.79 4.91
CA VAL A 53 5.40 0.87 4.47
C VAL A 53 4.53 -0.26 5.04
N LEU A 54 5.13 -1.42 5.33
CA LEU A 54 4.41 -2.57 5.88
C LEU A 54 4.02 -2.38 7.35
N GLU A 55 4.58 -1.38 8.03
CA GLU A 55 4.28 -1.02 9.42
C GLU A 55 3.37 0.22 9.51
N SER A 56 3.11 0.88 8.38
CA SER A 56 2.35 2.15 8.32
C SER A 56 0.91 1.99 8.79
N GLN A 57 0.47 2.89 9.67
CA GLN A 57 -0.93 3.00 10.10
C GLN A 57 -1.88 3.21 8.92
N THR A 58 -1.46 4.01 7.92
CA THR A 58 -2.23 4.21 6.69
C THR A 58 -2.44 2.91 5.93
N LEU A 59 -1.41 2.05 5.81
CA LEU A 59 -1.57 0.75 5.15
C LEU A 59 -2.59 -0.12 5.89
N TRP A 60 -2.60 -0.09 7.22
CA TRP A 60 -3.46 -0.92 8.08
C TRP A 60 -4.83 -0.33 8.42
N SER A 61 -5.09 0.94 8.10
CA SER A 61 -6.39 1.59 8.33
C SER A 61 -7.52 0.92 7.54
N GLY A 62 -8.57 0.47 8.23
CA GLY A 62 -9.80 -0.02 7.59
C GLY A 62 -10.56 1.09 6.84
N ARG A 63 -10.47 2.34 7.30
CA ARG A 63 -11.12 3.48 6.63
C ARG A 63 -10.45 3.79 5.30
N VAL A 64 -9.11 3.84 5.29
CA VAL A 64 -8.33 4.01 4.06
C VAL A 64 -8.65 2.91 3.07
N LEU A 65 -8.63 1.64 3.51
CA LEU A 65 -8.95 0.49 2.67
C LEU A 65 -10.35 0.61 2.03
N SER A 66 -11.37 0.95 2.82
CA SER A 66 -12.76 1.05 2.34
C SER A 66 -12.97 2.14 1.26
N ARG A 67 -12.09 3.14 1.21
CA ARG A 67 -12.15 4.24 0.23
C ARG A 67 -11.27 3.98 -0.99
N ALA A 68 -10.30 3.06 -0.89
CA ALA A 68 -9.25 2.82 -1.88
C ALA A 68 -9.68 2.43 -3.31
N PRO A 69 -10.75 1.64 -3.55
CA PRO A 69 -11.05 1.05 -4.87
C PRO A 69 -11.16 2.02 -6.05
N HIS A 70 -11.47 3.30 -5.78
CA HIS A 70 -11.77 4.28 -6.82
C HIS A 70 -10.89 5.54 -6.77
N LEU A 71 -9.82 5.54 -5.97
CA LEU A 71 -8.99 6.73 -5.77
C LEU A 71 -7.95 6.94 -6.88
N CYS A 72 -7.55 5.89 -7.60
CA CYS A 72 -6.47 6.02 -8.59
C CYS A 72 -7.01 6.41 -9.97
N PRO A 73 -6.68 7.60 -10.50
CA PRO A 73 -7.06 7.98 -11.87
C PRO A 73 -6.33 7.17 -12.95
N MET A 74 -5.25 6.46 -12.59
CA MET A 74 -4.51 5.58 -13.50
C MET A 74 -5.11 4.18 -13.59
N GLY A 75 -6.21 3.90 -12.88
CA GLY A 75 -6.90 2.61 -12.92
C GLY A 75 -6.31 1.52 -12.03
N LEU A 76 -5.39 1.86 -11.12
CA LEU A 76 -4.92 0.90 -10.11
C LEU A 76 -6.02 0.65 -9.07
N ASN A 77 -6.29 -0.62 -8.77
CA ASN A 77 -7.15 -1.00 -7.65
C ASN A 77 -6.31 -0.98 -6.36
N LEU A 78 -6.31 0.17 -5.68
CA LEU A 78 -5.51 0.37 -4.47
C LEU A 78 -5.95 -0.52 -3.29
N GLU A 79 -7.21 -0.97 -3.26
CA GLU A 79 -7.67 -1.91 -2.23
C GLU A 79 -6.91 -3.23 -2.32
N GLU A 80 -6.86 -3.82 -3.52
CA GLU A 80 -6.12 -5.06 -3.77
C GLU A 80 -4.60 -4.89 -3.50
N VAL A 81 -4.03 -3.75 -3.87
CA VAL A 81 -2.62 -3.42 -3.57
C VAL A 81 -2.37 -3.45 -2.06
N PHE A 82 -3.23 -2.80 -1.27
CA PHE A 82 -3.07 -2.74 0.18
C PHE A 82 -3.30 -4.10 0.83
N LEU A 83 -4.28 -4.88 0.37
CA LEU A 83 -4.52 -6.23 0.87
C LEU A 83 -3.32 -7.16 0.64
N ALA A 84 -2.74 -7.12 -0.57
CA ALA A 84 -1.55 -7.91 -0.90
C ALA A 84 -0.35 -7.55 0.00
N LEU A 85 -0.16 -6.25 0.27
CA LEU A 85 0.92 -5.79 1.15
C LEU A 85 0.66 -6.10 2.63
N ARG A 86 -0.60 -6.08 3.09
CA ARG A 86 -0.95 -6.54 4.44
C ARG A 86 -0.66 -8.03 4.62
N GLU A 87 -1.03 -8.86 3.64
CA GLU A 87 -0.70 -10.29 3.66
C GLU A 87 0.82 -10.50 3.70
N GLU A 88 1.58 -9.72 2.93
CA GLU A 88 3.03 -9.74 2.99
C GLU A 88 3.57 -9.31 4.36
N GLY A 89 2.99 -8.28 4.98
CA GLY A 89 3.33 -7.85 6.32
C GLY A 89 3.18 -8.98 7.34
N TRP A 90 2.07 -9.70 7.28
CA TRP A 90 1.87 -10.92 8.09
C TRP A 90 2.93 -11.99 7.80
N ARG A 91 3.22 -12.25 6.52
CA ARG A 91 4.21 -13.26 6.11
C ARG A 91 5.62 -12.93 6.59
N ARG A 92 5.98 -11.64 6.63
CA ARG A 92 7.26 -11.14 7.14
C ARG A 92 7.33 -11.04 8.66
N GLY A 93 6.19 -11.17 9.36
CA GLY A 93 6.13 -11.02 10.81
C GLY A 93 6.35 -9.58 11.30
N VAL A 94 6.11 -8.57 10.46
CA VAL A 94 6.16 -7.15 10.87
C VAL A 94 4.94 -6.75 11.71
N VAL A 95 3.87 -7.56 11.70
CA VAL A 95 2.70 -7.39 12.57
C VAL A 95 2.41 -8.73 13.26
N GLU A 96 2.31 -8.73 14.58
CA GLU A 96 2.02 -9.94 15.38
C GLU A 96 0.55 -10.00 15.85
N THR A 97 -0.18 -8.89 15.91
CA THR A 97 -1.61 -8.80 16.28
C THR A 97 -2.15 -7.42 15.91
N ILE A 98 -3.29 -7.35 15.19
CA ILE A 98 -4.04 -6.09 15.04
C ILE A 98 -5.04 -6.02 16.19
N ILE A 99 -4.99 -4.93 16.98
CA ILE A 99 -5.95 -4.59 18.03
C ILE A 99 -7.18 -3.93 17.39
#